data_AF-A0A7C7YAH3-F1
#
_entry.id   AF-A0A7C7YAH3-F1
#
_cell.length_a   1.000
_cell.length_b   1.000
_cell.length_c   1.000
_cell.angle_alpha   90.00
_cell.angle_beta   90.00
_cell.angle_gamma   90.00
#
_symmetry.space_group_name_H-M   'P 1'
#
loop_
_entity.id
_entity.type
_entity.pdbx_description
1 polymer ?
#
loop_
_entity_poly.entity_id
_entity_poly.type
_entity_poly.pdbx_seq_one_letter_code
_entity_poly.pdbx_strand_id
1 'polypeptide(L)'
;MTQTHRSSTTAAQASKFRVSPQRVVPLASAQSHLEQTLLQFQLNLAGLQEQLDLELGAESPKRLVFQEALDEDRAKLHVCRKGLQRLLKGVPQTDGSVKVRLNTLLAKLPASEIQQASATDYVLGSIQEESSEDPVAALCSRIHRLGQSFAHLHQQVGQVAEVQQVRQLNTQLREQADALAVREQQLQAKVHKQEDFRKKLEAKRAELKEIGARLEAEAERGRSNQREEREQLQQLKATLQQQQQVMLQQSFDAFQTAQQEILARQQQLLKKLEQDQQRLEQEKTWVKSLLRNLLDQHDRIHSVQSDLRGTEQSHLLERESALHEERGWLKLEQAKLRRNLSDPDESDLSHLLH
;
A
#
# COMPACT_ATOMS: atom_id res chain seq x y z
N MET A 1 -125.80 -10.23 -59.96
CA MET A 1 -125.04 -10.64 -61.15
C MET A 1 -124.42 -9.40 -61.79
N THR A 2 -123.19 -9.56 -62.28
CA THR A 2 -122.54 -8.81 -63.38
C THR A 2 -122.29 -7.30 -63.22
N GLN A 3 -121.01 -6.98 -62.91
CA GLN A 3 -120.07 -6.16 -63.71
C GLN A 3 -120.62 -5.71 -65.10
N THR A 4 -120.32 -4.54 -65.68
CA THR A 4 -119.04 -3.81 -65.74
C THR A 4 -119.20 -2.49 -66.53
N HIS A 5 -118.20 -1.63 -66.36
CA HIS A 5 -117.68 -0.59 -67.27
C HIS A 5 -118.37 0.79 -67.35
N ARG A 6 -117.61 1.78 -66.85
CA ARG A 6 -117.40 3.05 -67.54
C ARG A 6 -115.92 3.22 -67.88
N SER A 7 -115.70 3.69 -69.10
CA SER A 7 -114.44 3.93 -69.77
C SER A 7 -114.04 5.40 -69.67
N SER A 8 -112.72 5.65 -69.58
CA SER A 8 -111.93 6.74 -70.20
C SER A 8 -112.27 8.21 -69.87
N THR A 9 -111.35 9.17 -69.71
CA THR A 9 -110.07 9.39 -70.43
C THR A 9 -109.24 10.50 -69.74
N THR A 10 -107.91 10.27 -69.66
CA THR A 10 -106.76 11.20 -69.83
C THR A 10 -106.65 12.61 -69.21
N ALA A 11 -105.60 12.78 -68.40
CA ALA A 11 -104.55 13.83 -68.45
C ALA A 11 -103.47 13.46 -67.41
N ALA A 12 -102.16 13.59 -67.58
CA ALA A 12 -101.28 13.85 -68.71
C ALA A 12 -99.88 13.32 -68.31
N GLN A 13 -99.18 12.81 -69.32
CA GLN A 13 -97.79 12.34 -69.38
C GLN A 13 -96.80 12.87 -68.32
N ALA A 14 -96.37 12.01 -67.39
CA ALA A 14 -95.06 12.09 -66.76
C ALA A 14 -94.14 11.08 -67.46
N SER A 15 -93.26 11.62 -68.30
CA SER A 15 -92.34 10.90 -69.16
C SER A 15 -91.48 9.89 -68.38
N LYS A 16 -91.46 8.66 -68.90
CA LYS A 16 -90.54 7.59 -68.51
C LYS A 16 -89.11 7.97 -68.90
N PHE A 17 -88.33 8.48 -67.95
CA PHE A 17 -86.87 8.33 -67.95
C PHE A 17 -86.48 7.40 -66.81
N ARG A 18 -86.56 6.08 -67.04
CA ARG A 18 -85.85 5.11 -66.20
C ARG A 18 -84.37 5.23 -66.50
N VAL A 19 -83.65 6.01 -65.70
CA VAL A 19 -82.18 5.97 -65.67
C VAL A 19 -81.82 4.88 -64.65
N SER A 20 -81.04 3.87 -65.08
CA SER A 20 -80.44 2.85 -64.19
C SER A 20 -79.80 3.52 -62.97
N PRO A 21 -79.76 2.90 -61.77
CA PRO A 21 -79.19 3.54 -60.59
C PRO A 21 -77.71 3.89 -60.83
N GLN A 22 -77.45 5.16 -61.15
CA GLN A 22 -76.10 5.64 -61.42
C GLN A 22 -75.37 5.75 -60.09
N ARG A 23 -74.24 5.03 -59.97
CA ARG A 23 -73.33 5.23 -58.84
C ARG A 23 -72.63 6.57 -59.02
N VAL A 24 -72.70 7.39 -57.99
CA VAL A 24 -72.19 8.76 -57.98
C VAL A 24 -71.37 9.01 -56.72
N VAL A 25 -70.46 9.96 -56.80
CA VAL A 25 -69.60 10.39 -55.71
C VAL A 25 -69.87 11.86 -55.44
N PRO A 26 -69.99 12.30 -54.18
CA PRO A 26 -70.06 13.71 -53.83
C PRO A 26 -68.88 14.49 -54.44
N LEU A 27 -69.14 15.68 -55.01
CA LEU A 27 -68.10 16.47 -55.66
C LEU A 27 -66.92 16.78 -54.74
N ALA A 28 -67.17 17.07 -53.46
CA ALA A 28 -66.12 17.36 -52.48
C ALA A 28 -65.16 16.17 -52.29
N SER A 29 -65.69 14.95 -52.16
CA SER A 29 -64.90 13.72 -52.07
C SER A 29 -64.12 13.45 -53.36
N ALA A 30 -64.77 13.62 -54.52
CA ALA A 30 -64.12 13.45 -55.81
C ALA A 30 -62.99 14.47 -56.05
N GLN A 31 -63.20 15.74 -55.69
CA GLN A 31 -62.19 16.79 -55.79
C GLN A 31 -60.99 16.48 -54.90
N SER A 32 -61.23 16.21 -53.61
CA SER A 32 -60.17 15.89 -52.65
C SER A 32 -59.30 14.73 -53.15
N HIS A 33 -59.93 13.66 -53.64
CA HIS A 33 -59.21 12.52 -54.19
C HIS A 33 -58.40 12.85 -55.44
N LEU A 34 -58.95 13.64 -56.36
CA LEU A 34 -58.25 14.04 -57.58
C LEU A 34 -57.08 14.99 -57.28
N GLU A 35 -57.23 15.92 -56.35
CA GLU A 35 -56.16 16.81 -55.89
C GLU A 35 -55.03 16.01 -55.22
N GLN A 36 -55.38 15.09 -54.33
CA GLN A 36 -54.40 14.21 -53.68
C GLN A 36 -53.67 13.33 -54.70
N THR A 37 -54.37 12.79 -55.70
CA THR A 37 -53.77 12.00 -56.78
C THR A 37 -52.79 12.84 -57.61
N LEU A 38 -53.17 14.07 -57.96
CA LEU A 38 -52.29 14.99 -58.70
C LEU A 38 -51.10 15.48 -57.85
N LEU A 39 -51.24 15.54 -56.53
CA LEU A 39 -50.13 15.82 -55.61
C LEU A 39 -49.16 14.63 -55.54
N GLN A 40 -49.68 13.42 -55.40
CA GLN A 40 -48.86 12.20 -55.40
C GLN A 40 -48.06 12.06 -56.69
N PHE A 41 -48.68 12.37 -57.84
CA PHE A 41 -47.99 12.41 -59.12
C PHE A 41 -46.86 13.43 -59.18
N GLN A 42 -47.03 14.61 -58.57
CA GLN A 42 -45.94 15.58 -58.47
C GLN A 42 -44.78 15.05 -57.62
N LEU A 43 -45.06 14.40 -56.49
CA LEU A 43 -44.03 13.80 -55.64
C LEU A 43 -43.29 12.67 -56.36
N ASN A 44 -44.01 11.80 -57.07
CA ASN A 44 -43.41 10.72 -57.84
C ASN A 44 -42.49 11.25 -58.95
N LEU A 45 -42.91 12.33 -59.64
CA LEU A 45 -42.09 13.02 -60.65
C LEU A 45 -40.82 13.64 -60.04
N ALA A 46 -40.91 14.18 -58.83
CA ALA A 46 -39.75 14.71 -58.12
C ALA A 46 -38.79 13.59 -57.69
N GLY A 47 -39.31 12.47 -57.18
CA GLY A 47 -38.50 11.29 -56.83
C GLY A 47 -37.82 10.67 -58.04
N LEU A 48 -38.49 10.62 -59.20
CA LEU A 48 -37.88 10.16 -60.45
C LEU A 48 -36.79 11.10 -60.96
N GLN A 49 -36.94 12.41 -60.78
CA GLN A 49 -35.90 13.38 -61.10
C GLN A 49 -34.65 13.13 -60.25
N GLU A 50 -34.81 13.00 -58.94
CA GLU A 50 -33.71 12.70 -58.02
C GLU A 50 -33.03 11.37 -58.38
N GLN A 51 -33.83 10.35 -58.71
CA GLN A 51 -33.33 9.06 -59.16
C GLN A 51 -32.49 9.18 -60.45
N LEU A 52 -32.94 9.96 -61.44
CA LEU A 52 -32.16 10.20 -62.65
C LEU A 52 -30.86 10.96 -62.35
N ASP A 53 -30.91 11.97 -61.47
CA ASP A 53 -29.74 12.79 -61.12
C ASP A 53 -28.67 11.98 -60.39
N LEU A 54 -29.07 11.04 -59.55
CA LEU A 54 -28.17 10.19 -58.76
C LEU A 54 -27.68 8.95 -59.52
N GLU A 55 -28.55 8.32 -60.32
CA GLU A 55 -28.26 7.02 -60.95
C GLU A 55 -27.78 7.14 -62.41
N LEU A 56 -28.06 8.25 -63.10
CA LEU A 56 -27.58 8.51 -64.47
C LEU A 56 -26.69 9.76 -64.52
N GLY A 57 -25.48 9.59 -65.06
CA GLY A 57 -24.54 10.70 -65.26
C GLY A 57 -25.13 11.81 -66.13
N ALA A 58 -24.71 13.06 -65.88
CA ALA A 58 -25.19 14.26 -66.58
C ALA A 58 -25.10 14.16 -68.10
N GLU A 59 -24.09 13.44 -68.61
CA GLU A 59 -23.80 13.28 -70.03
C GLU A 59 -24.46 12.03 -70.66
N SER A 60 -25.29 11.28 -69.92
CA SER A 60 -25.91 10.07 -70.46
C SER A 60 -27.00 10.44 -71.49
N PRO A 61 -26.92 9.95 -72.75
CA PRO A 61 -27.97 10.21 -73.74
C PRO A 61 -29.32 9.62 -73.31
N LYS A 62 -29.33 8.57 -72.47
CA LYS A 62 -30.56 8.01 -71.89
C LYS A 62 -31.18 8.95 -70.87
N ARG A 63 -30.36 9.70 -70.12
CA ARG A 63 -30.84 10.73 -69.18
C ARG A 63 -31.62 11.80 -69.92
N LEU A 64 -31.14 12.26 -71.08
CA LEU A 64 -31.84 13.25 -71.89
C LEU A 64 -33.23 12.75 -72.32
N VAL A 65 -33.32 11.51 -72.81
CA VAL A 65 -34.61 10.90 -73.20
C VAL A 65 -35.58 10.80 -72.01
N PHE A 66 -35.11 10.39 -70.83
CA PHE A 66 -35.97 10.34 -69.64
C PHE A 66 -36.32 11.72 -69.10
N GLN A 67 -35.42 12.71 -69.23
CA GLN A 67 -35.67 14.09 -68.84
C GLN A 67 -36.77 14.71 -69.71
N GLU A 68 -36.72 14.52 -71.02
CA GLU A 68 -37.75 14.96 -71.95
C GLU A 68 -39.12 14.33 -71.59
N ALA A 69 -39.15 13.02 -71.33
CA ALA A 69 -40.38 12.34 -70.95
C ALA A 69 -40.92 12.79 -69.56
N LEU A 70 -40.04 13.09 -68.59
CA LEU A 70 -40.44 13.70 -67.32
C LEU A 70 -41.03 15.10 -67.51
N ASP A 71 -40.42 15.92 -68.35
CA ASP A 71 -40.87 17.28 -68.61
C ASP A 71 -42.20 17.30 -69.38
N GLU A 72 -42.40 16.36 -70.31
CA GLU A 72 -43.70 16.11 -70.93
C GLU A 72 -44.77 15.74 -69.90
N ASP A 73 -44.46 14.83 -68.97
CA ASP A 73 -45.44 14.40 -67.99
C ASP A 73 -45.70 15.49 -66.91
N ARG A 74 -44.71 16.34 -66.60
CA ARG A 74 -44.90 17.57 -65.82
C ARG A 74 -45.85 18.54 -66.54
N ALA A 75 -45.69 18.72 -67.85
CA ALA A 75 -46.59 19.54 -68.64
C ALA A 75 -48.01 18.95 -68.66
N LYS A 76 -48.17 17.64 -68.87
CA LYS A 76 -49.47 16.94 -68.81
C LYS A 76 -50.12 17.09 -67.43
N LEU A 77 -49.35 16.98 -66.34
CA LEU A 77 -49.82 17.19 -64.97
C LEU A 77 -50.36 18.61 -64.76
N HIS A 78 -49.64 19.62 -65.26
CA HIS A 78 -50.08 21.02 -65.19
C HIS A 78 -51.41 21.23 -65.92
N VAL A 79 -51.57 20.61 -67.08
CA VAL A 79 -52.84 20.70 -67.83
C VAL A 79 -53.98 20.00 -67.07
N CYS A 80 -53.73 18.86 -66.44
CA CYS A 80 -54.74 18.19 -65.59
C CYS A 80 -55.16 19.08 -64.40
N ARG A 81 -54.21 19.75 -63.73
CA ARG A 81 -54.52 20.70 -62.64
C ARG A 81 -55.35 21.88 -63.12
N LYS A 82 -54.96 22.51 -64.24
CA LYS A 82 -55.75 23.58 -64.87
C LYS A 82 -57.12 23.10 -65.34
N GLY A 83 -57.24 21.85 -65.76
CA GLY A 83 -58.51 21.21 -66.11
C GLY A 83 -59.42 21.11 -64.89
N LEU A 84 -58.91 20.56 -63.80
CA LEU A 84 -59.64 20.43 -62.53
C LEU A 84 -60.11 21.79 -62.00
N GLN A 85 -59.23 22.78 -61.95
CA GLN A 85 -59.57 24.14 -61.51
C GLN A 85 -60.67 24.79 -62.37
N ARG A 86 -60.66 24.55 -63.69
CA ARG A 86 -61.70 25.07 -64.60
C ARG A 86 -63.05 24.38 -64.39
N LEU A 87 -63.06 23.07 -64.18
CA LEU A 87 -64.29 22.32 -63.92
C LEU A 87 -64.96 22.71 -62.59
N LEU A 88 -64.16 23.13 -61.61
CA LEU A 88 -64.65 23.52 -60.28
C LEU A 88 -64.98 25.01 -60.18
N LYS A 89 -64.64 25.83 -61.20
CA LYS A 89 -64.83 27.27 -61.17
C LYS A 89 -66.33 27.60 -61.17
N GLY A 90 -66.82 28.20 -60.08
CA GLY A 90 -68.21 28.63 -59.94
C GLY A 90 -69.17 27.53 -59.49
N VAL A 91 -68.68 26.35 -59.08
CA VAL A 91 -69.52 25.28 -58.52
C VAL A 91 -69.67 25.47 -57.00
N PRO A 92 -70.89 25.63 -56.46
CA PRO A 92 -71.10 25.76 -55.03
C PRO A 92 -70.78 24.44 -54.30
N GLN A 93 -69.84 24.47 -53.36
CA GLN A 93 -69.35 23.29 -52.64
C GLN A 93 -70.09 23.01 -51.31
N THR A 94 -71.01 23.90 -50.92
CA THR A 94 -71.53 23.97 -49.54
C THR A 94 -72.62 22.95 -49.22
N ASP A 95 -73.36 22.47 -50.23
CA ASP A 95 -74.65 21.81 -49.97
C ASP A 95 -74.66 20.30 -50.31
N GLY A 96 -73.55 19.74 -50.81
CA GLY A 96 -73.43 18.31 -51.13
C GLY A 96 -74.37 17.78 -52.23
N SER A 97 -75.16 18.66 -52.84
CA SER A 97 -76.14 18.37 -53.90
C SER A 97 -75.52 18.07 -55.26
N VAL A 98 -74.26 18.48 -55.45
CA VAL A 98 -73.50 18.26 -56.67
C VAL A 98 -72.70 16.96 -56.59
N LYS A 99 -72.93 16.06 -57.54
CA LYS A 99 -72.29 14.75 -57.61
C LYS A 99 -71.63 14.50 -58.96
N VAL A 100 -70.69 13.57 -58.99
CA VAL A 100 -69.95 13.17 -60.18
C VAL A 100 -70.23 11.69 -60.45
N ARG A 101 -70.33 11.30 -61.72
CA ARG A 101 -70.48 9.89 -62.10
C ARG A 101 -69.24 9.09 -61.68
N LEU A 102 -69.47 7.92 -61.09
CA LEU A 102 -68.39 7.01 -60.74
C LEU A 102 -67.61 6.59 -62.00
N ASN A 103 -66.29 6.68 -61.94
CA ASN A 103 -65.38 6.25 -62.99
C ASN A 103 -64.23 5.40 -62.40
N THR A 104 -63.32 4.92 -63.25
CA THR A 104 -62.22 4.02 -62.85
C THR A 104 -61.25 4.62 -61.82
N LEU A 105 -61.08 5.95 -61.78
CA LEU A 105 -60.27 6.60 -60.76
C LEU A 105 -61.03 6.77 -59.46
N LEU A 106 -62.28 7.23 -59.53
CA LEU A 106 -63.13 7.45 -58.36
C LEU A 106 -63.63 6.14 -57.72
N ALA A 107 -63.55 5.01 -58.43
CA ALA A 107 -63.79 3.68 -57.89
C ALA A 107 -62.80 3.24 -56.81
N LYS A 108 -61.68 3.97 -56.65
CA LYS A 108 -60.69 3.75 -55.59
C LYS A 108 -61.05 4.42 -54.26
N LEU A 109 -62.09 5.26 -54.24
CA LEU A 109 -62.62 5.84 -53.01
C LEU A 109 -63.27 4.76 -52.13
N PRO A 110 -63.31 4.97 -50.79
CA PRO A 110 -63.94 4.01 -49.90
C PRO A 110 -65.42 3.85 -50.23
N ALA A 111 -65.96 2.64 -50.04
CA ALA A 111 -67.34 2.32 -50.39
C ALA A 111 -68.38 3.22 -49.69
N SER A 112 -68.03 3.83 -48.56
CA SER A 112 -68.82 4.82 -47.83
C SER A 112 -69.07 6.12 -48.60
N GLU A 113 -68.21 6.46 -49.58
CA GLU A 113 -68.30 7.67 -50.39
C GLU A 113 -69.04 7.45 -51.73
N ILE A 114 -69.33 6.19 -52.06
CA ILE A 114 -70.04 5.82 -53.29
C ILE A 114 -71.54 5.71 -52.99
N GLN A 115 -72.32 6.59 -53.61
CA GLN A 115 -73.76 6.71 -53.38
C GLN A 115 -74.55 6.31 -54.62
N GLN A 116 -75.83 5.98 -54.45
CA GLN A 116 -76.77 5.91 -55.57
C GLN A 116 -77.35 7.31 -55.82
N ALA A 117 -77.45 7.71 -57.09
CA ALA A 117 -78.03 8.99 -57.47
C ALA A 117 -79.50 9.07 -57.05
N SER A 118 -79.86 10.14 -56.36
CA SER A 118 -81.24 10.50 -56.00
C SER A 118 -81.87 11.39 -57.09
N ALA A 119 -83.20 11.50 -57.09
CA ALA A 119 -83.94 12.31 -58.06
C ALA A 119 -83.66 13.82 -57.94
N THR A 120 -83.08 14.28 -56.83
CA THR A 120 -82.78 15.69 -56.55
C THR A 120 -81.30 16.04 -56.71
N ASP A 121 -80.46 15.05 -57.05
CA ASP A 121 -79.02 15.26 -57.18
C ASP A 121 -78.69 15.91 -58.52
N TYR A 122 -77.83 16.94 -58.49
CA TYR A 122 -77.26 17.52 -59.69
C TYR A 122 -75.97 16.77 -60.05
N VAL A 123 -75.98 16.04 -61.16
CA VAL A 123 -74.78 15.34 -61.64
C VAL A 123 -74.01 16.25 -62.61
N LEU A 124 -72.79 16.64 -62.24
CA LEU A 124 -71.90 17.41 -63.13
C LEU A 124 -71.65 16.65 -64.44
N GLY A 125 -71.78 17.34 -65.57
CA GLY A 125 -71.64 16.74 -66.91
C GLY A 125 -72.92 16.05 -67.43
N SER A 126 -74.07 16.22 -66.77
CA SER A 126 -75.36 15.66 -67.23
C SER A 126 -76.11 16.51 -68.26
N ILE A 127 -75.71 17.77 -68.47
CA ILE A 127 -76.28 18.64 -69.52
C ILE A 127 -75.60 18.28 -70.84
N GLN A 128 -76.36 17.66 -71.75
CA GLN A 128 -75.96 17.42 -73.13
C GLN A 128 -75.93 18.76 -73.89
N GLU A 129 -74.81 19.47 -73.83
CA GLU A 129 -74.40 20.33 -74.93
C GLU A 129 -73.73 19.45 -76.00
N GLU A 130 -73.78 19.87 -77.27
CA GLU A 130 -73.43 19.11 -78.49
C GLU A 130 -71.99 18.54 -78.57
N SER A 131 -71.21 18.60 -77.48
CA SER A 131 -69.93 17.89 -77.33
C SER A 131 -70.16 16.48 -76.75
N SER A 132 -69.75 15.45 -77.48
CA SER A 132 -70.03 14.03 -77.20
C SER A 132 -69.38 13.42 -75.94
N GLU A 133 -68.70 14.19 -75.07
CA GLU A 133 -67.95 13.64 -73.93
C GLU A 133 -68.19 14.40 -72.61
N ASP A 134 -68.43 13.65 -71.53
CA ASP A 134 -68.51 14.16 -70.16
C ASP A 134 -67.13 14.76 -69.75
N PRO A 135 -67.05 16.06 -69.44
CA PRO A 135 -65.79 16.74 -69.19
C PRO A 135 -65.06 16.24 -67.93
N VAL A 136 -65.79 15.70 -66.95
CA VAL A 136 -65.21 15.11 -65.74
C VAL A 136 -64.66 13.71 -66.05
N ALA A 137 -65.37 12.93 -66.86
CA ALA A 137 -64.88 11.64 -67.34
C ALA A 137 -63.63 11.79 -68.24
N ALA A 138 -63.60 12.82 -69.10
CA ALA A 138 -62.44 13.14 -69.93
C ALA A 138 -61.22 13.52 -69.09
N LEU A 139 -61.39 14.35 -68.05
CA LEU A 139 -60.32 14.70 -67.12
C LEU A 139 -59.81 13.47 -66.37
N CYS A 140 -60.69 12.64 -65.83
CA CYS A 140 -60.30 11.44 -65.10
C CYS A 140 -59.58 10.42 -66.00
N SER A 141 -60.03 10.25 -67.24
CA SER A 141 -59.32 9.43 -68.24
C SER A 141 -57.92 9.97 -68.54
N ARG A 142 -57.74 11.30 -68.55
CA ARG A 142 -56.43 11.92 -68.74
C ARG A 142 -55.50 11.74 -67.54
N ILE A 143 -56.03 11.88 -66.32
CA ILE A 143 -55.30 11.62 -65.07
C ILE A 143 -54.88 10.15 -64.99
N HIS A 144 -55.76 9.23 -65.41
CA HIS A 144 -55.46 7.80 -65.44
C HIS A 144 -54.32 7.47 -66.42
N ARG A 145 -54.38 7.99 -67.65
CA ARG A 145 -53.32 7.82 -68.66
C ARG A 145 -52.00 8.41 -68.19
N LEU A 146 -52.02 9.55 -67.52
CA LEU A 146 -50.83 10.15 -66.91
C LEU A 146 -50.24 9.23 -65.82
N GLY A 147 -51.08 8.62 -64.97
CA GLY A 147 -50.63 7.64 -63.99
C GLY A 147 -49.96 6.41 -64.61
N GLN A 148 -50.47 5.93 -65.75
CA GLN A 148 -49.84 4.83 -66.50
C GLN A 148 -48.50 5.24 -67.10
N SER A 149 -48.39 6.46 -67.64
CA SER A 149 -47.14 7.03 -68.15
C SER A 149 -46.06 7.05 -67.07
N PHE A 150 -46.39 7.52 -65.86
CA PHE A 150 -45.45 7.52 -64.74
C PHE A 150 -44.97 6.13 -64.34
N ALA A 151 -45.89 5.18 -64.23
CA ALA A 151 -45.53 3.81 -63.88
C ALA A 151 -44.60 3.20 -64.93
N HIS A 152 -44.87 3.48 -66.21
CA HIS A 152 -44.02 3.01 -67.30
C HIS A 152 -42.63 3.65 -67.27
N LEU A 153 -42.55 4.96 -67.09
CA LEU A 153 -41.27 5.67 -67.01
C LEU A 153 -40.45 5.22 -65.81
N HIS A 154 -41.06 5.07 -64.63
CA HIS A 154 -40.39 4.52 -63.46
C HIS A 154 -39.84 3.12 -63.72
N GLN A 155 -40.60 2.25 -64.39
CA GLN A 155 -40.14 0.92 -64.74
C GLN A 155 -38.96 0.97 -65.73
N GLN A 156 -39.03 1.82 -66.75
CA GLN A 156 -37.96 1.97 -67.73
C GLN A 156 -36.66 2.47 -67.08
N VAL A 157 -36.73 3.48 -66.21
CA VAL A 157 -35.55 3.96 -65.47
C VAL A 157 -34.97 2.83 -64.60
N GLY A 158 -35.81 2.05 -63.92
CA GLY A 158 -35.36 0.90 -63.12
C GLY A 158 -34.75 -0.27 -63.93
N GLN A 159 -35.01 -0.34 -65.24
CA GLN A 159 -34.46 -1.36 -66.14
C GLN A 159 -33.16 -0.93 -66.82
N VAL A 160 -32.74 0.32 -66.67
CA VAL A 160 -31.47 0.78 -67.23
C VAL A 160 -30.32 0.02 -66.54
N ALA A 161 -29.46 -0.63 -67.33
CA ALA A 161 -28.35 -1.42 -66.82
C ALA A 161 -27.41 -0.60 -65.89
N GLU A 162 -27.19 0.68 -66.22
CA GLU A 162 -26.40 1.63 -65.42
C GLU A 162 -27.00 1.80 -64.01
N VAL A 163 -28.32 1.99 -63.93
CA VAL A 163 -29.07 2.10 -62.66
C VAL A 163 -28.93 0.83 -61.83
N GLN A 164 -29.06 -0.34 -62.46
CA GLN A 164 -28.92 -1.63 -61.76
C GLN A 164 -27.50 -1.85 -61.23
N GLN A 165 -26.50 -1.47 -62.01
CA GLN A 165 -25.10 -1.56 -61.62
C GLN A 165 -24.79 -0.62 -60.45
N VAL A 166 -25.24 0.64 -60.51
CA VAL A 166 -25.09 1.60 -59.41
C VAL A 166 -25.73 1.09 -58.12
N ARG A 167 -26.92 0.47 -58.21
CA ARG A 167 -27.57 -0.15 -57.05
C ARG A 167 -26.77 -1.29 -56.45
N GLN A 168 -26.24 -2.18 -57.30
CA GLN A 168 -25.39 -3.29 -56.84
C GLN A 168 -24.11 -2.79 -56.17
N LEU A 169 -23.46 -1.78 -56.75
CA LEU A 169 -22.27 -1.15 -56.15
C LEU A 169 -22.61 -0.47 -54.83
N ASN A 170 -23.73 0.25 -54.74
CA ASN A 170 -24.18 0.88 -53.50
C ASN A 170 -24.50 -0.15 -52.40
N THR A 171 -25.08 -1.30 -52.74
CA THR A 171 -25.30 -2.38 -51.78
C THR A 171 -23.98 -2.95 -51.28
N GLN A 172 -23.03 -3.21 -52.18
CA GLN A 172 -21.70 -3.71 -51.81
C GLN A 172 -20.94 -2.71 -50.93
N LEU A 173 -20.99 -1.42 -51.26
CA LEU A 173 -20.37 -0.36 -50.46
C LEU A 173 -20.98 -0.26 -49.06
N ARG A 174 -22.31 -0.40 -48.93
CA ARG A 174 -22.97 -0.44 -47.62
C ARG A 174 -22.54 -1.65 -46.79
N GLU A 175 -22.52 -2.83 -47.39
CA GLU A 175 -22.05 -4.05 -46.72
C GLU A 175 -20.59 -3.92 -46.25
N GLN A 176 -19.73 -3.33 -47.09
CA GLN A 176 -18.33 -3.05 -46.71
C GLN A 176 -18.23 -2.01 -45.60
N ALA A 177 -19.02 -0.94 -45.65
CA ALA A 177 -19.05 0.08 -44.61
C ALA A 177 -19.49 -0.51 -43.26
N ASP A 178 -20.52 -1.35 -43.26
CA ASP A 178 -21.00 -2.03 -42.05
C ASP A 178 -19.95 -3.01 -41.49
N ALA A 179 -19.28 -3.77 -42.37
CA ALA A 179 -18.20 -4.67 -41.97
C ALA A 179 -17.00 -3.90 -41.36
N LEU A 180 -16.67 -2.74 -41.92
CA LEU A 180 -15.62 -1.86 -41.39
C LEU A 180 -16.02 -1.27 -40.04
N ALA A 181 -17.26 -0.83 -39.87
CA ALA A 181 -17.77 -0.31 -38.59
C ALA A 181 -17.70 -1.38 -37.47
N VAL A 182 -18.07 -2.63 -37.76
CA VAL A 182 -17.93 -3.74 -36.82
C VAL A 182 -16.46 -3.99 -36.47
N ARG A 183 -15.57 -3.97 -37.46
CA ARG A 183 -14.12 -4.16 -37.24
C ARG A 183 -13.53 -3.03 -36.41
N GLU A 184 -13.96 -1.79 -36.62
CA GLU A 184 -13.53 -0.63 -35.83
C GLU A 184 -13.95 -0.78 -34.36
N GLN A 185 -15.20 -1.14 -34.09
CA GLN A 185 -15.67 -1.41 -32.73
C GLN A 185 -14.88 -2.51 -32.04
N GLN A 186 -14.55 -3.60 -32.75
CA GLN A 186 -13.72 -4.68 -32.22
C GLN A 186 -12.29 -4.21 -31.88
N LEU A 187 -11.70 -3.35 -32.72
CA LEU A 187 -10.37 -2.80 -32.47
C LEU A 187 -10.39 -1.84 -31.27
N GLN A 188 -11.39 -0.96 -31.17
CA GLN A 188 -11.57 -0.07 -30.03
C GLN A 188 -11.72 -0.86 -28.71
N ALA A 189 -12.49 -1.95 -28.71
CA ALA A 189 -12.62 -2.82 -27.55
C ALA A 189 -11.29 -3.50 -27.15
N LYS A 190 -10.45 -3.87 -28.12
CA LYS A 190 -9.11 -4.42 -27.85
C LYS A 190 -8.17 -3.36 -27.28
N VAL A 191 -8.19 -2.14 -27.83
CA VAL A 191 -7.39 -1.01 -27.34
C VAL A 191 -7.76 -0.70 -25.89
N HIS A 192 -9.06 -0.60 -25.58
CA HIS A 192 -9.51 -0.32 -24.22
C HIS A 192 -9.05 -1.40 -23.22
N LYS A 193 -9.15 -2.68 -23.58
CA LYS A 193 -8.61 -3.78 -22.77
C LYS A 193 -7.10 -3.64 -22.55
N GLN A 194 -6.34 -3.27 -23.58
CA GLN A 194 -4.89 -3.07 -23.45
C GLN A 194 -4.55 -1.89 -22.53
N GLU A 195 -5.31 -0.79 -22.62
CA GLU A 195 -5.16 0.36 -21.72
C GLU A 195 -5.44 -0.03 -20.26
N ASP A 196 -6.47 -0.82 -20.00
CA ASP A 196 -6.78 -1.33 -18.66
C ASP A 196 -5.65 -2.23 -18.12
N PHE A 197 -5.11 -3.13 -18.95
CA PHE A 197 -3.95 -3.93 -18.58
C PHE A 197 -2.73 -3.05 -18.28
N ARG A 198 -2.50 -2.01 -19.07
CA ARG A 198 -1.40 -1.07 -18.85
C ARG A 198 -1.55 -0.32 -17.53
N LYS A 199 -2.74 0.20 -17.22
CA LYS A 199 -3.03 0.86 -15.93
C LYS A 199 -2.79 -0.09 -14.75
N LYS A 200 -3.24 -1.35 -14.84
CA LYS A 200 -2.98 -2.36 -13.81
C LYS A 200 -1.49 -2.65 -13.63
N LEU A 201 -0.72 -2.71 -14.72
CA LEU A 201 0.73 -2.89 -14.66
C LEU A 201 1.43 -1.67 -14.04
N GLU A 202 0.99 -0.46 -14.37
CA GLU A 202 1.52 0.78 -13.79
C GLU A 202 1.23 0.84 -12.28
N ALA A 203 0.03 0.47 -11.84
CA ALA A 203 -0.32 0.35 -10.43
C ALA A 203 0.58 -0.68 -9.70
N LYS A 204 0.73 -1.88 -10.25
CA LYS A 204 1.64 -2.89 -9.68
C LYS A 204 3.11 -2.43 -9.63
N ARG A 205 3.57 -1.68 -10.63
CA ARG A 205 4.91 -1.09 -10.62
C ARG A 205 5.06 -0.05 -9.52
N ALA A 206 4.04 0.76 -9.25
CA ALA A 206 4.04 1.71 -8.16
C ALA A 206 4.08 1.00 -6.79
N GLU A 207 3.25 -0.04 -6.60
CA GLU A 207 3.26 -0.88 -5.39
C GLU A 207 4.64 -1.52 -5.15
N LEU A 208 5.27 -2.07 -6.19
CA LEU A 208 6.61 -2.66 -6.07
C LEU A 208 7.68 -1.62 -5.73
N LYS A 209 7.58 -0.40 -6.26
CA LYS A 209 8.48 0.69 -5.87
C LYS A 209 8.31 1.08 -4.41
N GLU A 210 7.08 1.12 -3.92
CA GLU A 210 6.81 1.42 -2.51
C GLU A 210 7.34 0.33 -1.59
N ILE A 211 7.12 -0.95 -1.93
CA ILE A 211 7.68 -2.09 -1.19
C ILE A 211 9.21 -2.03 -1.22
N GLY A 212 9.82 -1.74 -2.37
CA GLY A 212 11.26 -1.57 -2.49
C GLY A 212 11.80 -0.48 -1.55
N ALA A 213 11.18 0.70 -1.54
CA ALA A 213 11.56 1.80 -0.66
C ALA A 213 11.39 1.45 0.83
N ARG A 214 10.33 0.71 1.19
CA ARG A 214 10.14 0.23 2.57
C ARG A 214 11.22 -0.75 3.00
N LEU A 215 11.57 -1.71 2.13
CA LEU A 215 12.63 -2.67 2.40
C LEU A 215 14.00 -2.01 2.51
N GLU A 216 14.31 -1.02 1.66
CA GLU A 216 15.55 -0.24 1.76
C GLU A 216 15.61 0.52 3.09
N ALA A 217 14.53 1.20 3.49
CA ALA A 217 14.45 1.90 4.77
C ALA A 217 14.60 0.95 5.97
N GLU A 218 14.00 -0.24 5.93
CA GLU A 218 14.18 -1.27 6.96
C GLU A 218 15.62 -1.81 6.99
N ALA A 219 16.25 -2.02 5.83
CA ALA A 219 17.64 -2.44 5.74
C ALA A 219 18.61 -1.35 6.24
N GLU A 220 18.31 -0.07 6.02
CA GLU A 220 19.06 1.05 6.60
C GLU A 220 18.90 1.14 8.11
N ARG A 221 17.67 1.00 8.63
CA ARG A 221 17.43 0.93 10.08
C ARG A 221 18.18 -0.24 10.71
N GLY A 222 18.12 -1.43 10.10
CA GLY A 222 18.85 -2.61 10.57
C GLY A 222 20.37 -2.37 10.61
N ARG A 223 20.92 -1.71 9.58
CA ARG A 223 22.34 -1.32 9.55
C ARG A 223 22.69 -0.26 10.60
N SER A 224 21.80 0.71 10.86
CA SER A 224 22.00 1.72 11.91
C SER A 224 22.02 1.07 13.29
N ASN A 225 21.02 0.24 13.59
CA ASN A 225 20.92 -0.47 14.86
C ASN A 225 22.17 -1.35 15.11
N GLN A 226 22.65 -2.07 14.08
CA GLN A 226 23.89 -2.84 14.19
C GLN A 226 25.13 -1.98 14.45
N ARG A 227 25.19 -0.75 13.90
CA ARG A 227 26.29 0.18 14.19
C ARG A 227 26.22 0.69 15.62
N GLU A 228 25.03 1.09 16.06
CA GLU A 228 24.79 1.54 17.44
C GLU A 228 25.13 0.43 18.46
N GLU A 229 24.70 -0.81 18.23
CA GLU A 229 25.07 -1.96 19.08
C GLU A 229 26.59 -2.20 19.11
N ARG A 230 27.28 -2.08 17.97
CA ARG A 230 28.74 -2.20 17.92
C ARG A 230 29.45 -1.08 18.67
N GLU A 231 28.98 0.16 18.53
CA GLU A 231 29.53 1.31 19.25
C GLU A 231 29.31 1.15 20.76
N GLN A 232 28.11 0.74 21.19
CA GLN A 232 27.82 0.45 22.60
C GLN A 232 28.72 -0.66 23.15
N LEU A 233 28.87 -1.78 22.43
CA LEU A 233 29.76 -2.87 22.83
C LEU A 233 31.21 -2.42 22.91
N GLN A 234 31.66 -1.56 22.00
CA GLN A 234 33.02 -1.02 22.00
C GLN A 234 33.25 -0.09 23.20
N GLN A 235 32.28 0.76 23.55
CA GLN A 235 32.32 1.60 24.75
C GLN A 235 32.32 0.77 26.04
N LEU A 236 31.49 -0.27 26.10
CA LEU A 236 31.43 -1.19 27.25
C LEU A 236 32.77 -1.91 27.43
N LYS A 237 33.35 -2.41 26.32
CA LYS A 237 34.67 -3.04 26.34
C LYS A 237 35.77 -2.09 26.81
N ALA A 238 35.77 -0.84 26.34
CA ALA A 238 36.74 0.18 26.75
C ALA A 238 36.61 0.50 28.25
N THR A 239 35.39 0.70 28.73
CA THR A 239 35.11 0.95 30.16
C THR A 239 35.58 -0.22 31.03
N LEU A 240 35.32 -1.45 30.60
CA LEU A 240 35.67 -2.65 31.36
C LEU A 240 37.20 -2.86 31.38
N GLN A 241 37.90 -2.59 30.28
CA GLN A 241 39.36 -2.57 30.24
C GLN A 241 39.95 -1.50 31.17
N GLN A 242 39.37 -0.30 31.19
CA GLN A 242 39.81 0.78 32.07
C GLN A 242 39.62 0.42 33.55
N GLN A 243 38.45 -0.14 33.93
CA GLN A 243 38.22 -0.60 35.29
C GLN A 243 39.20 -1.70 35.71
N GLN A 244 39.47 -2.65 34.83
CA GLN A 244 40.42 -3.72 35.10
C GLN A 244 41.84 -3.18 35.30
N GLN A 245 42.26 -2.20 34.48
CA GLN A 245 43.56 -1.57 34.61
C GLN A 245 43.69 -0.75 35.91
N VAL A 246 42.63 -0.01 36.28
CA VAL A 246 42.60 0.73 37.55
C VAL A 246 42.68 -0.21 38.75
N MET A 247 41.93 -1.32 38.74
CA MET A 247 41.98 -2.32 39.81
C MET A 247 43.39 -2.96 39.93
N LEU A 248 44.00 -3.31 38.79
CA LEU A 248 45.36 -3.84 38.77
C LEU A 248 46.37 -2.82 39.30
N GLN A 249 46.25 -1.55 38.91
CA GLN A 249 47.11 -0.48 39.41
C GLN A 249 46.97 -0.30 40.94
N GLN A 250 45.73 -0.23 41.44
CA GLN A 250 45.44 -0.09 42.87
C GLN A 250 45.95 -1.28 43.68
N SER A 251 45.79 -2.51 43.18
CA SER A 251 46.31 -3.70 43.85
C SER A 251 47.83 -3.76 43.85
N PHE A 252 48.48 -3.30 42.77
CA PHE A 252 49.92 -3.17 42.70
C PHE A 252 50.46 -2.11 43.67
N ASP A 253 49.83 -0.93 43.71
CA ASP A 253 50.21 0.15 44.63
C ASP A 253 50.01 -0.26 46.09
N ALA A 254 48.90 -0.95 46.41
CA ALA A 254 48.65 -1.50 47.73
C ALA A 254 49.70 -2.56 48.12
N PHE A 255 50.09 -3.43 47.17
CA PHE A 255 51.14 -4.42 47.39
C PHE A 255 52.51 -3.76 47.63
N GLN A 256 52.88 -2.76 46.82
CA GLN A 256 54.12 -2.01 47.03
C GLN A 256 54.15 -1.32 48.38
N THR A 257 53.04 -0.68 48.77
CA THR A 257 52.91 -0.01 50.07
C THR A 257 53.05 -1.01 51.22
N ALA A 258 52.37 -2.15 51.15
CA ALA A 258 52.49 -3.21 52.14
C ALA A 258 53.93 -3.76 52.23
N GLN A 259 54.62 -3.91 51.09
CA GLN A 259 56.01 -4.35 51.06
C GLN A 259 56.95 -3.33 51.73
N GLN A 260 56.74 -2.03 51.49
CA GLN A 260 57.50 -0.96 52.15
C GLN A 260 57.23 -0.92 53.67
N GLU A 261 55.99 -1.10 54.10
CA GLU A 261 55.64 -1.19 55.53
C GLU A 261 56.30 -2.38 56.21
N ILE A 262 56.31 -3.55 55.56
CA ILE A 262 56.98 -4.76 56.08
C ILE A 262 58.48 -4.50 56.21
N LEU A 263 59.13 -3.92 55.20
CA LEU A 263 60.55 -3.58 55.26
C LEU A 263 60.84 -2.57 56.38
N ALA A 264 60.01 -1.54 56.53
CA ALA A 264 60.15 -0.56 57.61
C ALA A 264 60.02 -1.21 58.99
N ARG A 265 59.05 -2.12 59.18
CA ARG A 265 58.89 -2.90 60.41
C ARG A 265 60.10 -3.79 60.68
N GLN A 266 60.62 -4.48 59.65
CA GLN A 266 61.82 -5.31 59.78
C GLN A 266 63.03 -4.47 60.22
N GLN A 267 63.25 -3.30 59.62
CA GLN A 267 64.33 -2.38 60.02
C GLN A 267 64.15 -1.89 61.46
N GLN A 268 62.92 -1.58 61.88
CA GLN A 268 62.65 -1.16 63.25
C GLN A 268 62.90 -2.28 64.26
N LEU A 269 62.55 -3.53 63.94
CA LEU A 269 62.85 -4.69 64.78
C LEU A 269 64.35 -4.94 64.88
N LEU A 270 65.11 -4.84 63.79
CA LEU A 270 66.57 -4.95 63.80
C LEU A 270 67.20 -3.90 64.71
N LYS A 271 66.78 -2.63 64.60
CA LYS A 271 67.26 -1.56 65.49
C LYS A 271 66.96 -1.84 66.97
N LYS A 272 65.77 -2.38 67.29
CA LYS A 272 65.43 -2.77 68.66
C LYS A 272 66.33 -3.90 69.15
N LEU A 273 66.56 -4.92 68.33
CA LEU A 273 67.46 -6.02 68.66
C LEU A 273 68.90 -5.54 68.89
N GLU A 274 69.40 -4.62 68.07
CA GLU A 274 70.73 -4.00 68.27
C GLU A 274 70.79 -3.22 69.60
N GLN A 275 69.75 -2.45 69.95
CA GLN A 275 69.67 -1.73 71.22
C GLN A 275 69.61 -2.69 72.42
N ASP A 276 68.81 -3.76 72.33
CA ASP A 276 68.70 -4.77 73.37
C ASP A 276 70.03 -5.53 73.53
N GLN A 277 70.73 -5.82 72.44
CA GLN A 277 72.07 -6.41 72.47
C GLN A 277 73.07 -5.49 73.18
N GLN A 278 73.07 -4.19 72.88
CA GLN A 278 73.92 -3.21 73.57
C GLN A 278 73.59 -3.13 75.07
N ARG A 279 72.31 -3.16 75.45
CA ARG A 279 71.88 -3.21 76.85
C ARG A 279 72.39 -4.47 77.55
N LEU A 280 72.23 -5.64 76.93
CA LEU A 280 72.73 -6.91 77.47
C LEU A 280 74.26 -6.90 77.62
N GLU A 281 75.00 -6.28 76.71
CA GLU A 281 76.45 -6.11 76.82
C GLU A 281 76.84 -5.19 77.99
N GLN A 282 76.10 -4.10 78.21
CA GLN A 282 76.28 -3.23 79.37
C GLN A 282 75.98 -3.96 80.69
N GLU A 283 74.87 -4.69 80.76
CA GLU A 283 74.49 -5.51 81.92
C GLU A 283 75.55 -6.59 82.20
N LYS A 284 76.04 -7.29 81.17
CA LYS A 284 77.13 -8.26 81.30
C LYS A 284 78.39 -7.62 81.88
N THR A 285 78.74 -6.41 81.42
CA THR A 285 79.92 -5.68 81.91
C THR A 285 79.74 -5.26 83.37
N TRP A 286 78.54 -4.81 83.72
CA TRP A 286 78.17 -4.49 85.10
C TRP A 286 78.24 -5.71 86.02
N VAL A 287 77.68 -6.86 85.62
CA VAL A 287 77.78 -8.13 86.37
C VAL A 287 79.24 -8.56 86.55
N LYS A 288 80.07 -8.45 85.50
CA LYS A 288 81.51 -8.74 85.63
C LYS A 288 82.20 -7.83 86.65
N SER A 289 81.87 -6.54 86.67
CA SER A 289 82.41 -5.59 87.66
C SER A 289 81.95 -5.93 89.08
N LEU A 290 80.67 -6.29 89.25
CA LEU A 290 80.11 -6.69 90.54
C LEU A 290 80.80 -7.97 91.06
N LEU A 291 80.94 -8.98 90.21
CA LEU A 291 81.64 -10.22 90.55
C LEU A 291 83.09 -9.98 90.94
N ARG A 292 83.81 -9.10 90.23
CA ARG A 292 85.19 -8.72 90.58
C ARG A 292 85.26 -8.02 91.94
N ASN A 293 84.37 -7.07 92.22
CA ASN A 293 84.31 -6.43 93.54
C ASN A 293 84.00 -7.43 94.67
N LEU A 294 83.09 -8.38 94.43
CA LEU A 294 82.78 -9.42 95.42
C LEU A 294 83.97 -10.35 95.66
N LEU A 295 84.70 -10.73 94.61
CA LEU A 295 85.95 -11.49 94.72
C LEU A 295 87.01 -10.71 95.50
N ASP A 296 87.21 -9.42 95.18
CA ASP A 296 88.16 -8.57 95.90
C ASP A 296 87.78 -8.41 97.39
N GLN A 297 86.48 -8.32 97.71
CA GLN A 297 86.00 -8.31 99.10
C GLN A 297 86.26 -9.66 99.79
N HIS A 298 85.99 -10.77 99.11
CA HIS A 298 86.25 -12.11 99.62
C HIS A 298 87.74 -12.31 99.93
N ASP A 299 88.64 -11.88 99.04
CA ASP A 299 90.09 -11.99 99.23
C ASP A 299 90.58 -11.14 100.41
N ARG A 300 90.03 -9.93 100.60
CA ARG A 300 90.32 -9.10 101.78
C ARG A 300 89.86 -9.76 103.08
N ILE A 301 88.65 -10.30 103.10
CA ILE A 301 88.11 -11.00 104.27
C ILE A 301 88.98 -12.23 104.59
N HIS A 302 89.37 -12.98 103.56
CA HIS A 302 90.27 -14.13 103.73
C HIS A 302 91.64 -13.75 104.29
N SER A 303 92.22 -12.64 103.81
CA SER A 303 93.47 -12.10 104.36
C SER A 303 93.33 -11.77 105.85
N VAL A 304 92.29 -11.02 106.23
CA VAL A 304 92.04 -10.67 107.64
C VAL A 304 91.82 -11.91 108.50
N GLN A 305 91.07 -12.90 108.00
CA GLN A 305 90.87 -14.17 108.71
C GLN A 305 92.16 -15.00 108.83
N SER A 306 93.05 -14.90 107.85
CA SER A 306 94.37 -15.55 107.89
C SER A 306 95.26 -14.89 108.93
N ASP A 307 95.28 -13.55 108.99
CA ASP A 307 96.04 -12.79 109.98
C ASP A 307 95.56 -13.07 111.40
N LEU A 308 94.23 -13.09 111.63
CA LEU A 308 93.65 -13.44 112.92
C LEU A 308 94.06 -14.85 113.36
N ARG A 309 93.97 -15.86 112.47
CA ARG A 309 94.43 -17.22 112.78
C ARG A 309 95.93 -17.28 113.08
N GLY A 310 96.75 -16.49 112.39
CA GLY A 310 98.18 -16.37 112.68
C GLY A 310 98.45 -15.78 114.07
N THR A 311 97.69 -14.74 114.46
CA THR A 311 97.81 -14.15 115.81
C THR A 311 97.34 -15.09 116.92
N GLU A 312 96.26 -15.86 116.69
CA GLU A 312 95.78 -16.87 117.64
C GLU A 312 96.81 -17.99 117.85
N GLN A 313 97.42 -18.50 116.78
CA GLN A 313 98.49 -19.50 116.87
C GLN A 313 99.73 -18.97 117.59
N SER A 314 100.10 -17.71 117.35
CA SER A 314 101.23 -17.06 118.03
C SER A 314 100.98 -16.92 119.53
N HIS A 315 99.78 -16.50 119.94
CA HIS A 315 99.39 -16.42 121.35
C HIS A 315 99.37 -17.78 122.06
N LEU A 316 98.95 -18.84 121.36
CA LEU A 316 98.98 -20.20 121.91
C LEU A 316 100.42 -20.66 122.16
N LEU A 317 101.33 -20.41 121.22
CA LEU A 317 102.74 -20.75 121.33
C LEU A 317 103.43 -20.01 122.49
N GLU A 318 103.20 -18.70 122.66
CA GLU A 318 103.74 -17.92 123.78
C GLU A 318 103.31 -18.49 125.14
N ARG A 319 102.01 -18.83 125.24
CA ARG A 319 101.44 -19.42 126.46
C ARG A 319 102.03 -20.80 126.76
N GLU A 320 102.30 -21.59 125.73
CA GLU A 320 102.90 -22.92 125.87
C GLU A 320 104.38 -22.82 126.31
N SER A 321 105.13 -21.86 125.78
CA SER A 321 106.51 -21.59 126.23
C SER A 321 106.60 -21.15 127.69
N ALA A 322 105.70 -20.28 128.16
CA ALA A 322 105.68 -19.82 129.55
C ALA A 322 105.46 -20.98 130.55
N LEU A 323 104.56 -21.91 130.22
CA LEU A 323 104.30 -23.10 131.05
C LEU A 323 105.50 -24.06 131.09
N HIS A 324 106.29 -24.09 130.02
CA HIS A 324 107.50 -24.92 129.95
C HIS A 324 108.63 -24.40 130.84
N GLU A 325 108.80 -23.08 130.92
CA GLU A 325 109.79 -22.45 131.80
C GLU A 325 109.46 -22.66 133.29
N GLU A 326 108.19 -22.50 133.69
CA GLU A 326 107.76 -22.75 135.07
C GLU A 326 108.02 -24.20 135.52
N ARG A 327 107.80 -25.18 134.62
CA ARG A 327 108.12 -26.59 134.87
C ARG A 327 109.61 -26.87 135.02
N GLY A 328 110.47 -26.08 134.38
CA GLY A 328 111.92 -26.19 134.49
C GLY A 328 112.43 -25.80 135.88
N TRP A 329 111.88 -24.72 136.44
CA TRP A 329 112.20 -24.24 137.79
C TRP A 329 111.85 -25.25 138.88
N LEU A 330 110.66 -25.84 138.80
CA LEU A 330 110.19 -26.85 139.75
C LEU A 330 111.11 -28.09 139.81
N LYS A 331 111.67 -28.52 138.68
CA LYS A 331 112.60 -29.66 138.63
C LYS A 331 113.96 -29.36 139.28
N LEU A 332 114.39 -28.10 139.26
CA LEU A 332 115.69 -27.67 139.76
C LEU A 332 115.71 -27.57 141.29
N GLU A 333 114.60 -27.19 141.92
CA GLU A 333 114.44 -27.22 143.37
C GLU A 333 114.42 -28.65 143.92
N GLN A 334 113.72 -29.57 143.25
CA GLN A 334 113.59 -30.95 143.70
C GLN A 334 114.94 -31.70 143.73
N ALA A 335 115.88 -31.32 142.84
CA ALA A 335 117.21 -31.91 142.75
C ALA A 335 118.17 -31.47 143.88
N LYS A 336 117.97 -30.28 144.47
CA LYS A 336 118.82 -29.79 145.58
C LYS A 336 118.58 -30.54 146.89
N LEU A 337 117.36 -31.02 147.13
CA LEU A 337 116.99 -31.69 148.37
C LEU A 337 117.56 -33.12 148.53
N ARG A 338 117.98 -33.78 147.44
CA ARG A 338 118.40 -35.21 147.47
C ARG A 338 119.88 -35.45 147.73
N ARG A 339 120.71 -34.42 147.91
CA ARG A 339 122.19 -34.54 147.90
C ARG A 339 122.88 -34.54 149.27
N ASN A 340 122.17 -34.41 150.40
CA ASN A 340 122.80 -34.10 151.69
C ASN A 340 122.90 -35.22 152.75
N LEU A 341 122.45 -36.47 152.56
CA LEU A 341 122.58 -37.50 153.63
C LEU A 341 122.74 -38.94 153.10
N SER A 342 123.96 -39.49 153.12
CA SER A 342 124.34 -40.90 153.41
C SER A 342 125.89 -41.07 153.41
N ASP A 343 126.48 -41.35 154.59
CA ASP A 343 127.91 -41.54 154.97
C ASP A 343 128.49 -42.95 154.63
N PRO A 344 129.76 -43.27 154.99
CA PRO A 344 129.94 -44.32 156.02
C PRO A 344 131.21 -44.22 156.91
N ASP A 345 131.09 -44.42 158.23
CA ASP A 345 131.70 -45.53 159.01
C ASP A 345 131.60 -45.31 160.54
N GLU A 346 131.61 -46.46 161.25
CA GLU A 346 131.78 -46.70 162.69
C GLU A 346 130.57 -46.80 163.65
N SER A 347 130.38 -48.06 164.07
CA SER A 347 130.41 -48.54 165.47
C SER A 347 129.22 -48.32 166.42
N ASP A 348 128.66 -49.48 166.77
CA ASP A 348 128.28 -49.92 168.11
C ASP A 348 126.94 -49.52 168.74
N LEU A 349 126.38 -50.58 169.34
CA LEU A 349 125.39 -50.64 170.42
C LEU A 349 123.95 -50.34 170.00
N SER A 350 123.11 -51.38 169.87
CA SER A 350 122.48 -52.07 170.99
C SER A 350 121.54 -51.17 171.79
N HIS A 351 120.31 -51.66 171.86
CA HIS A 351 119.35 -51.50 172.95
C HIS A 351 118.38 -50.31 172.96
N LEU A 352 117.11 -50.74 173.13
CA LEU A 352 116.08 -50.19 174.01
C LEU A 352 115.19 -49.08 173.45
N LEU A 353 114.03 -49.54 172.94
CA LEU A 353 112.70 -49.32 173.52
C LEU A 353 112.51 -47.98 174.26
N HIS A 354 111.80 -47.04 173.63
CA HIS A 354 110.58 -46.41 174.15
C HIS A 354 109.91 -45.49 173.13
#